data_AF-A3KNE6-F1
#
_entry.id   AF-A3KNE6-F1
#
_cell.length_a   1.000
_cell.length_b   1.000
_cell.length_c   1.000
_cell.angle_alpha   90.00
_cell.angle_beta   90.00
_cell.angle_gamma   90.00
#
_symmetry.space_group_name_H-M   'P 1'
#
loop_
_entity.id
_entity.type
_entity.pdbx_description
1 polymer ?
#
loop_
_entity_poly.entity_id
_entity_poly.type
_entity_poly.pdbx_seq_one_letter_code
_entity_poly.pdbx_strand_id
1 'polypeptide(L)' 'MKLLKPTWVNHNGKPIFSVDIHPDGTKFATGGQGQDSGKVVIWNMPPILKEEDEKKKK' A
#
# COMPACT_ATOMS: atom_id res chain seq x y z
N MET A 1 10.07 7.43 -16.97
CA MET A 1 9.43 7.12 -15.67
C MET A 1 8.71 5.78 -15.80
N LYS A 2 9.13 4.74 -15.07
CA LYS A 2 8.41 3.45 -15.07
C LYS A 2 7.43 3.47 -13.92
N LEU A 3 6.13 3.48 -14.22
CA LEU A 3 5.10 3.37 -13.20
C LEU A 3 4.97 1.89 -12.83
N LEU A 4 5.48 1.50 -11.66
CA LEU A 4 5.25 0.16 -11.12
C LEU A 4 3.92 0.21 -10.36
N LYS A 5 2.95 -0.60 -10.80
CA LYS A 5 1.70 -0.78 -10.06
C LYS A 5 1.90 -1.95 -9.08
N PRO A 6 2.03 -1.71 -7.78
CA PRO A 6 2.14 -2.77 -6.79
C PRO A 6 0.78 -3.47 -6.63
N THR A 7 0.64 -4.68 -7.17
CA THR A 7 -0.63 -5.45 -7.12
C THR A 7 -1.02 -5.82 -5.69
N TRP A 8 -0.05 -5.89 -4.78
CA TRP A 8 -0.26 -6.18 -3.37
C TRP A 8 -0.86 -4.99 -2.58
N VAL A 9 -0.84 -3.76 -3.10
CA VAL A 9 -1.57 -2.63 -2.49
C VAL A 9 -3.02 -2.66 -2.96
N ASN A 10 -3.90 -3.31 -2.20
CA ASN A 10 -5.30 -3.44 -2.58
C ASN A 10 -6.25 -3.58 -1.39
N HIS A 11 -7.54 -3.34 -1.64
CA HIS A 11 -8.64 -3.60 -0.72
C HIS A 11 -9.51 -4.77 -1.23
N ASN A 12 -8.87 -5.87 -1.69
CA ASN A 12 -9.53 -7.04 -2.28
C ASN A 12 -10.51 -6.68 -3.42
N GLY A 13 -10.03 -5.87 -4.36
CA GLY A 13 -10.82 -5.41 -5.52
C GLY A 13 -11.74 -4.21 -5.25
N LYS A 14 -11.81 -3.72 -4.00
CA LYS A 14 -12.61 -2.54 -3.64
C LYS A 14 -11.86 -1.23 -3.82
N PRO A 15 -12.59 -0.11 -4.02
CA PRO A 15 -11.98 1.18 -4.27
C PRO A 15 -11.20 1.70 -3.05
N ILE A 16 -10.06 2.33 -3.35
CA ILE A 16 -9.26 3.13 -2.44
C ILE A 16 -9.61 4.60 -2.72
N PHE A 17 -9.96 5.35 -1.68
CA PHE A 17 -10.36 6.75 -1.78
C PHE A 17 -9.25 7.71 -1.37
N SER A 18 -8.34 7.28 -0.50
CA SER A 18 -7.26 8.11 0.01
C SER A 18 -5.97 7.32 0.23
N VAL A 19 -4.86 8.05 0.15
CA VAL A 19 -3.50 7.58 0.45
C VAL A 19 -2.82 8.66 1.29
N ASP A 20 -2.07 8.25 2.30
CA ASP A 20 -1.20 9.15 3.06
C ASP A 20 0.14 8.48 3.40
N ILE A 21 1.20 9.26 3.53
CA ILE A 21 2.56 8.76 3.77
C ILE A 21 2.98 9.15 5.19
N HIS A 22 3.44 8.18 5.97
CA HIS A 22 3.93 8.48 7.31
C HIS A 22 5.13 9.44 7.24
N PRO A 23 5.29 10.41 8.16
CA PRO A 23 6.33 11.45 8.05
C PRO A 23 7.77 10.93 7.96
N ASP A 24 8.05 9.75 8.51
CA ASP A 24 9.38 9.11 8.40
C ASP A 24 9.63 8.40 7.06
N GLY A 25 8.63 8.34 6.17
CA GLY A 25 8.71 7.72 4.85
C GLY A 25 8.81 6.19 4.85
N THR A 26 8.70 5.51 5.99
CA THR A 26 8.87 4.05 6.08
C THR A 26 7.59 3.28 5.72
N LYS A 27 6.43 3.96 5.77
CA LYS A 27 5.10 3.37 5.59
C LYS A 27 4.16 4.35 4.89
N PHE A 28 3.09 3.79 4.34
CA PHE A 28 1.96 4.56 3.84
C PHE A 28 0.66 3.86 4.20
N ALA A 29 -0.42 4.62 4.31
CA ALA A 29 -1.76 4.15 4.60
C ALA A 29 -2.63 4.26 3.35
N THR A 30 -3.52 3.29 3.15
CA THR A 30 -4.63 3.41 2.19
C THR A 30 -5.95 3.37 2.93
N GLY A 31 -6.84 4.31 2.63
CA GLY A 31 -8.22 4.39 3.15
C GLY A 31 -9.23 4.12 2.03
N GLY A 32 -10.23 3.28 2.30
CA GLY A 32 -11.14 2.82 1.25
C GLY A 32 -12.30 1.96 1.76
N GLN A 33 -12.94 1.26 0.84
CA GLN A 33 -14.10 0.42 1.14
C GLN A 33 -13.68 -0.99 1.58
N GLY A 34 -14.15 -1.43 2.74
CA GLY A 34 -14.04 -2.80 3.25
C GLY A 34 -15.24 -3.68 2.84
N GLN A 35 -15.42 -4.83 3.50
CA GLN A 35 -16.59 -5.69 3.26
C GLN A 35 -17.86 -5.04 3.80
N ASP A 36 -17.85 -4.69 5.08
CA ASP A 36 -19.03 -4.21 5.77
C ASP A 36 -18.84 -2.79 6.32
N SER A 37 -17.62 -2.25 6.26
CA SER A 37 -17.23 -0.95 6.80
C SER A 37 -16.11 -0.31 5.98
N GLY A 38 -15.69 0.90 6.33
CA GLY A 38 -14.41 1.46 5.85
C GLY A 38 -13.22 0.55 6.21
N LYS A 39 -12.18 0.56 5.39
CA LYS A 39 -10.94 -0.20 5.59
C LYS A 39 -9.75 0.73 5.53
N VAL A 40 -8.83 0.54 6.48
CA VAL A 40 -7.50 1.17 6.48
C VAL A 40 -6.46 0.07 6.48
N VAL A 41 -5.45 0.17 5.62
CA VAL A 41 -4.32 -0.78 5.59
C VAL A 41 -3.01 0.00 5.59
N ILE A 42 -2.08 -0.43 6.43
CA ILE A 42 -0.73 0.12 6.52
C ILE A 42 0.22 -0.78 5.76
N TRP A 43 1.00 -0.18 4.87
CA TRP A 43 1.93 -0.86 3.99
C TRP A 43 3.37 -0.41 4.28
N ASN A 44 4.33 -1.27 3.96
CA ASN A 44 5.74 -0.90 4.01
C ASN A 44 6.12 -0.16 2.73
N MET A 45 6.85 0.95 2.86
CA MET A 45 7.35 1.74 1.73
C MET A 45 8.53 1.10 0.97
N PRO A 46 9.48 0.36 1.60
CA PRO A 46 10.66 -0.16 0.89
C PRO A 46 10.36 -0.96 -0.39
N PRO A 47 9.38 -1.90 -0.43
CA PRO A 47 9.05 -2.63 -1.66
C PRO A 47 8.51 -1.76 -2.80
N ILE A 48 7.99 -0.56 -2.51
CA ILE A 48 7.57 0.42 -3.52
C ILE A 48 8.79 1.08 -4.17
N LEU A 49 9.83 1.34 -3.38
CA LEU A 49 11.05 2.00 -3.83
C LEU A 49 12.00 1.02 -4.52
N LYS A 50 11.99 -0.25 -4.09
CA LYS A 50 12.91 -1.30 -4.55
C LYS A 50 12.22 -2.66 -4.60
N GLU A 51 12.12 -3.23 -5.79
CA GLU A 51 11.46 -4.53 -6.02
C GLU A 51 12.09 -5.69 -5.22
N GLU A 52 13.41 -5.62 -4.97
CA GLU A 52 14.12 -6.62 -4.15
C GLU A 52 13.59 -6.72 -2.71
N ASP A 53 13.05 -5.64 -2.16
CA ASP A 53 12.52 -5.60 -0.80
C ASP A 53 11.16 -6.31 -0.70
N GLU A 54 10.46 -6.55 -1.82
CA GLU A 54 9.23 -7.37 -1.84
C GLU A 54 9.54 -8.85 -1.58
N LYS A 55 10.71 -9.33 -2.01
CA LYS A 55 11.11 -10.74 -1.89
C LYS A 55 11.74 -11.06 -0.55
N LYS A 56 12.10 -10.05 0.25
CA LYS A 56 12.62 -10.22 1.61
C LYS A 56 11.48 -10.63 2.52
N LYS A 57 11.30 -11.93 2.71
CA LYS A 57 10.51 -12.45 3.82
C LYS A 57 11.23 -12.12 5.13
N LYS A 58 10.47 -11.63 6.12
CA LYS A 58 10.88 -11.74 7.51
C LYS A 58 10.94 -13.20 7.91
#